data_AF-A0A9X8YNM0-F1
#
_entry.id   AF-A0A9X8YNM0-F1
#
_cell.length_a   1.000
_cell.length_b   1.000
_cell.length_c   1.000
_cell.angle_alpha   90.00
_cell.angle_beta   90.00
_cell.angle_gamma   90.00
#
_symmetry.space_group_name_H-M   'P 1'
#
loop_
_entity.id
_entity.type
_entity.pdbx_description
1 polymer ?
#
loop_
_entity_poly.entity_id
_entity_poly.type
_entity_poly.pdbx_seq_one_letter_code
_entity_poly.pdbx_strand_id
1 'polypeptide(L)'
;AITTAGSNIVSACKQHYDYCCQILAGEEENASLFALIYELDDEKEVDEPSQWVKANPNLHISVDAAALADTIQKARGIPSQWVEMLTKRFNIWCQGETPWMGEGAWKACKAEYTES
;
A
#
# COMPACT_ATOMS: atom_id res chain seq x y z
N ALA A 1 -18.60 8.27 -1.18
CA ALA A 1 -18.27 6.86 -1.47
C ALA A 1 -17.12 6.45 -0.55
N ILE A 2 -16.95 5.16 -0.23
CA ILE A 2 -15.76 4.67 0.49
C ILE A 2 -14.86 4.01 -0.54
N THR A 3 -13.61 4.45 -0.65
CA THR A 3 -12.62 3.88 -1.57
C THR A 3 -11.44 3.35 -0.76
N THR A 4 -10.84 2.27 -1.25
CA THR A 4 -9.57 1.73 -0.77
C THR A 4 -8.64 1.67 -1.97
N ALA A 5 -7.34 1.88 -1.75
CA ALA A 5 -6.34 1.76 -2.81
C ALA A 5 -6.48 0.41 -3.54
N GLY A 6 -6.50 0.50 -4.86
CA GLY A 6 -6.60 -0.65 -5.75
C GLY A 6 -5.33 -0.84 -6.57
N SER A 7 -5.24 -1.96 -7.27
CA SER A 7 -4.12 -2.28 -8.17
C SER A 7 -4.18 -1.57 -9.52
N ASN A 8 -5.31 -0.91 -9.85
CA ASN A 8 -5.49 -0.17 -11.08
C ASN A 8 -5.55 1.34 -10.82
N ILE A 9 -4.47 2.02 -11.21
CA ILE A 9 -4.34 3.49 -11.14
C ILE A 9 -5.14 4.23 -12.22
N VAL A 10 -5.66 3.54 -13.22
CA VAL A 10 -6.57 4.11 -14.24
C VAL A 10 -7.97 3.57 -13.97
N SER A 11 -8.50 3.91 -12.80
CA SER A 11 -9.83 3.51 -12.35
C SER A 11 -10.64 4.70 -11.86
N ALA A 12 -11.97 4.61 -11.92
CA ALA A 12 -12.86 5.64 -11.38
C ALA A 12 -12.62 5.88 -9.88
N CYS A 13 -12.25 4.83 -9.13
CA CYS A 13 -11.88 4.94 -7.72
C CYS A 13 -10.59 5.75 -7.52
N LYS A 14 -9.60 5.59 -8.41
CA LYS A 14 -8.37 6.39 -8.38
C LYS A 14 -8.64 7.85 -8.73
N GLN A 15 -9.42 8.12 -9.78
CA GLN A 15 -9.82 9.49 -10.14
C GLN A 15 -10.57 10.18 -9.00
N HIS A 16 -11.50 9.48 -8.33
CA HIS A 16 -12.21 10.03 -7.18
C HIS A 16 -11.27 10.30 -6.00
N TYR A 17 -10.33 9.38 -5.74
CA TYR A 17 -9.30 9.56 -4.72
C TYR A 17 -8.42 10.79 -5.02
N ASP A 18 -7.94 10.94 -6.26
CA ASP A 18 -7.08 12.05 -6.66
C ASP A 18 -7.83 13.40 -6.54
N TYR A 19 -9.12 13.43 -6.88
CA TYR A 19 -9.97 14.60 -6.65
C TYR A 19 -10.13 14.94 -5.16
N CYS A 20 -10.30 13.94 -4.30
CA CYS A 20 -10.30 14.14 -2.85
C CYS A 20 -8.96 14.68 -2.34
N CYS A 21 -7.83 14.21 -2.88
CA CYS A 21 -6.50 14.74 -2.54
C CYS A 21 -6.36 16.22 -2.94
N GLN A 22 -6.84 16.61 -4.12
CA GLN A 22 -6.83 18.02 -4.56
C GLN A 22 -7.65 18.92 -3.63
N ILE A 23 -8.82 18.45 -3.19
CA ILE A 23 -9.65 19.18 -2.20
C ILE A 23 -8.91 19.30 -0.87
N LEU A 24 -8.29 18.23 -0.37
CA LEU A 24 -7.54 18.24 0.88
C LEU A 24 -6.29 19.12 0.81
N ALA A 25 -5.67 19.25 -0.36
CA ALA A 25 -4.55 20.15 -0.62
C ALA A 25 -4.99 21.63 -0.76
N GLY A 26 -6.29 21.90 -0.87
CA GLY A 26 -6.83 23.23 -1.12
C GLY A 26 -6.67 23.72 -2.56
N GLU A 27 -6.38 22.82 -3.50
CA GLU A 27 -6.28 23.11 -4.93
C GLU A 27 -7.66 23.20 -5.59
N GLU A 28 -8.65 22.48 -5.02
CA GLU A 28 -10.03 22.44 -5.47
C GLU A 28 -10.99 22.69 -4.30
N GLU A 29 -12.14 23.32 -4.56
CA GLU A 29 -13.16 23.56 -3.54
C GLU A 29 -14.47 22.84 -3.87
N ASN A 30 -14.94 22.00 -2.94
CA ASN A 30 -16.25 21.35 -3.05
C ASN A 30 -16.92 21.23 -1.68
N ALA A 31 -17.75 22.22 -1.33
CA ALA A 31 -18.44 22.26 -0.05
C ALA A 31 -19.46 21.12 0.18
N SER A 32 -19.82 20.36 -0.87
CA SER A 32 -20.73 19.22 -0.76
C SER A 32 -20.02 17.90 -0.45
N LEU A 33 -18.68 17.88 -0.50
CA LEU A 33 -17.88 16.69 -0.31
C LEU A 33 -17.01 16.81 0.95
N PHE A 34 -17.14 15.83 1.84
CA PHE A 34 -16.22 15.64 2.95
C PHE A 34 -15.24 14.52 2.60
N ALA A 35 -13.95 14.82 2.60
CA ALA A 35 -12.87 13.87 2.34
C ALA A 35 -12.08 13.62 3.63
N LEU A 36 -11.79 12.35 3.89
CA LEU A 36 -10.90 11.91 4.97
C LEU A 36 -10.19 10.65 4.48
N ILE A 37 -8.88 10.69 4.45
CA ILE A 37 -8.03 9.62 3.90
C ILE A 37 -7.08 9.17 5.01
N TYR A 38 -7.03 7.86 5.23
CA TYR A 38 -6.12 7.21 6.16
C TYR A 38 -5.13 6.37 5.36
N GLU A 39 -3.89 6.81 5.30
CA GLU A 39 -2.83 6.18 4.52
C GLU A 39 -1.44 6.46 5.08
N LEU A 40 -0.46 5.71 4.59
CA LEU A 40 0.95 6.07 4.77
C LEU A 40 1.42 6.95 3.62
N ASP A 41 2.38 7.83 3.90
CA ASP A 41 2.94 8.73 2.89
C ASP A 41 3.93 8.02 1.95
N ASP A 42 4.63 7.01 2.47
CA ASP A 42 5.64 6.22 1.75
C ASP A 42 5.66 4.76 2.23
N GLU A 43 6.00 3.83 1.35
CA GLU A 43 6.13 2.39 1.68
C GLU A 43 7.15 2.13 2.79
N LYS A 44 8.21 2.94 2.90
CA LYS A 44 9.22 2.82 3.96
C LYS A 44 8.64 3.06 5.35
N GLU A 45 7.53 3.79 5.48
CA GLU A 45 6.87 4.01 6.77
C GLU A 45 6.26 2.72 7.34
N VAL A 46 6.11 1.66 6.53
CA VAL A 46 5.68 0.34 7.01
C VAL A 46 6.68 -0.25 8.01
N ASP A 47 7.95 0.13 7.92
CA ASP A 47 8.99 -0.29 8.88
C ASP A 47 8.99 0.50 10.20
N GLU A 48 8.13 1.51 10.31
CA GLU A 48 8.02 2.38 11.48
C GLU A 48 6.66 2.18 12.17
N PRO A 49 6.54 1.31 13.20
CA PRO A 49 5.25 1.00 13.82
C PRO A 49 4.47 2.20 14.36
N SER A 50 5.16 3.29 14.71
CA SER A 50 4.53 4.55 15.13
C SER A 50 3.74 5.23 14.02
N GLN A 51 4.06 4.97 12.74
CA GLN A 51 3.37 5.56 11.59
C GLN A 51 2.10 4.78 11.20
N TRP A 52 1.97 3.52 11.62
CA TRP A 52 0.85 2.65 11.23
C TRP A 52 -0.53 3.23 11.57
N VAL A 53 -0.60 4.08 12.60
CA VAL A 53 -1.83 4.77 13.02
C VAL A 53 -2.41 5.69 11.93
N LYS A 54 -1.58 6.24 11.03
CA LYS A 54 -2.05 7.08 9.92
C LYS A 54 -3.01 6.33 8.99
N ALA A 55 -2.69 5.07 8.68
CA ALA A 55 -3.55 4.21 7.87
C ALA A 55 -4.55 3.37 8.69
N ASN A 56 -4.24 3.13 9.97
CA ASN A 56 -5.04 2.29 10.86
C ASN A 56 -5.49 3.11 12.08
N PRO A 57 -6.50 3.98 11.95
CA PRO A 57 -6.91 4.89 13.03
C PRO A 57 -7.42 4.18 14.29
N ASN A 58 -7.79 2.90 14.20
CA ASN A 58 -8.23 2.08 15.33
C ASN A 58 -7.16 1.09 15.84
N LEU A 59 -5.88 1.39 15.59
CA LEU A 59 -4.73 0.64 16.11
C LEU A 59 -4.78 0.58 17.64
N HIS A 60 -4.47 -0.60 18.19
CA HIS A 60 -4.55 -0.94 19.62
C HIS A 60 -5.96 -0.99 20.23
N ILE A 61 -7.02 -0.75 19.46
CA ILE A 61 -8.42 -0.87 19.92
C ILE A 61 -9.09 -2.07 19.26
N SER A 62 -9.26 -2.05 17.93
CA SER A 62 -9.78 -3.20 17.17
C SER A 62 -8.75 -3.81 16.23
N VAL A 63 -7.64 -3.11 15.98
CA VAL A 63 -6.51 -3.62 15.21
C VAL A 63 -5.39 -3.91 16.19
N ASP A 64 -5.07 -5.19 16.37
CA ASP A 64 -3.95 -5.63 17.20
C ASP A 64 -2.63 -5.35 16.48
N ALA A 65 -1.77 -4.55 17.12
CA ALA A 65 -0.50 -4.15 16.52
C ALA A 65 0.51 -5.30 16.40
N ALA A 66 0.50 -6.27 17.33
CA ALA A 66 1.38 -7.43 17.25
C ALA A 66 0.95 -8.36 16.10
N ALA A 67 -0.35 -8.60 15.95
CA ALA A 67 -0.88 -9.36 14.83
C ALA A 67 -0.62 -8.66 13.47
N LEU A 68 -0.68 -7.32 13.45
CA LEU A 68 -0.33 -6.53 12.26
C LEU A 68 1.16 -6.70 11.92
N ALA A 69 2.05 -6.59 12.90
CA ALA A 69 3.49 -6.81 12.74
C ALA A 69 3.81 -8.22 12.19
N ASP A 70 3.19 -9.25 12.76
CA ASP A 70 3.34 -10.63 12.28
C ASP A 70 2.88 -10.80 10.83
N THR A 71 1.81 -10.09 10.44
CA THR A 71 1.29 -10.13 9.07
C THR A 71 2.22 -9.43 8.10
N ILE A 72 2.80 -8.28 8.47
CA ILE A 72 3.81 -7.56 7.70
C ILE A 72 5.01 -8.47 7.44
N GLN A 73 5.52 -9.14 8.49
CA GLN A 73 6.69 -10.01 8.37
C GLN A 73 6.43 -11.18 7.41
N LYS A 74 5.24 -11.80 7.46
CA LYS A 74 4.85 -12.87 6.53
C LYS A 74 4.72 -12.36 5.10
N ALA A 75 4.11 -11.19 4.91
CA ALA A 75 3.88 -10.60 3.59
C ALA A 75 5.19 -10.25 2.87
N ARG A 76 6.24 -9.83 3.59
CA ARG A 76 7.56 -9.52 3.00
C ARG A 76 8.19 -10.66 2.21
N GLY A 77 7.89 -11.92 2.55
CA GLY A 77 8.40 -13.09 1.83
C GLY A 77 7.67 -13.40 0.52
N ILE A 78 6.51 -12.78 0.27
CA ILE A 78 5.60 -13.15 -0.81
C ILE A 78 5.15 -11.87 -1.53
N PRO A 79 5.66 -11.56 -2.73
CA PRO A 79 5.39 -10.31 -3.42
C PRO A 79 3.90 -9.98 -3.59
N SER A 80 3.06 -10.99 -3.85
CA SER A 80 1.61 -10.80 -3.96
C SER A 80 0.95 -10.40 -2.64
N GLN A 81 1.37 -10.99 -1.53
CA GLN A 81 0.88 -10.62 -0.20
C GLN A 81 1.42 -9.26 0.23
N TRP A 82 2.64 -8.90 -0.19
CA TRP A 82 3.19 -7.57 0.06
C TRP A 82 2.36 -6.48 -0.61
N VAL A 83 2.06 -6.63 -1.90
CA VAL A 83 1.17 -5.71 -2.63
C VAL A 83 -0.22 -5.64 -1.98
N GLU A 84 -0.76 -6.78 -1.56
CA GLU A 84 -2.03 -6.82 -0.83
C GLU A 84 -1.96 -6.10 0.52
N MET A 85 -0.85 -6.24 1.25
CA MET A 85 -0.61 -5.57 2.52
C MET A 85 -0.57 -4.05 2.33
N LEU A 86 0.22 -3.57 1.37
CA LEU A 86 0.36 -2.15 1.07
C LEU A 86 -0.98 -1.52 0.67
N THR A 87 -1.71 -2.18 -0.23
CA THR A 87 -3.00 -1.68 -0.72
C THR A 87 -4.09 -1.72 0.35
N LYS A 88 -4.27 -2.85 1.04
CA LYS A 88 -5.43 -3.06 1.95
C LYS A 88 -5.21 -2.59 3.38
N ARG A 89 -3.97 -2.57 3.87
CA ARG A 89 -3.65 -2.19 5.26
C ARG A 89 -3.03 -0.82 5.40
N PHE A 90 -2.41 -0.31 4.34
CA PHE A 90 -1.72 0.98 4.35
C PHE A 90 -2.24 1.98 3.33
N ASN A 91 -3.23 1.58 2.52
CA ASN A 91 -3.85 2.39 1.47
C ASN A 91 -2.84 2.94 0.44
N ILE A 92 -1.75 2.23 0.19
CA ILE A 92 -0.75 2.61 -0.80
C ILE A 92 -1.17 2.08 -2.17
N TRP A 93 -1.23 2.97 -3.16
CA TRP A 93 -1.53 2.62 -4.55
C TRP A 93 -0.33 1.94 -5.21
N CYS A 94 -0.36 0.61 -5.36
CA CYS A 94 0.67 -0.14 -6.09
C CYS A 94 0.29 -0.28 -7.58
N GLN A 95 1.18 0.09 -8.50
CA GLN A 95 1.00 -0.23 -9.92
C GLN A 95 1.26 -1.72 -10.18
N GLY A 96 0.30 -2.36 -10.83
CA GLY A 96 0.26 -3.80 -11.04
C GLY A 96 1.27 -4.31 -12.06
N GLU A 97 2.51 -4.53 -11.62
CA GLU A 97 3.20 -5.78 -11.93
C GLU A 97 3.54 -6.41 -10.59
N THR A 98 2.70 -7.32 -10.10
CA THR A 98 3.09 -8.20 -9.00
C THR A 98 4.13 -9.16 -9.58
N PRO A 99 5.43 -9.04 -9.23
CA PRO A 99 6.42 -9.97 -9.75
C PRO A 99 6.04 -11.35 -9.24
N TRP A 100 5.88 -12.32 -10.15
CA TRP A 100 5.57 -13.70 -9.79
C TRP A 100 6.66 -14.34 -8.91
N MET A 101 7.86 -13.76 -8.91
CA MET A 101 9.03 -14.16 -8.13
C MET A 101 9.74 -12.92 -7.57
N GLY A 102 10.14 -12.97 -6.31
CA GLY A 102 10.92 -11.89 -5.69
C GLY A 102 12.29 -11.73 -6.36
N GLU A 103 12.78 -10.49 -6.46
CA GLU A 103 14.06 -10.18 -7.14
C GLU A 103 15.25 -10.96 -6.55
N GLY A 104 15.24 -11.24 -5.24
CA GLY A 104 16.25 -12.08 -4.60
C GLY A 104 16.23 -13.53 -5.07
N ALA A 105 15.05 -14.12 -5.26
CA ALA A 105 14.92 -15.48 -5.79
C ALA A 105 15.33 -15.54 -7.27
N TRP A 106 14.99 -14.51 -8.05
CA TRP A 106 15.45 -14.37 -9.43
C TRP A 106 16.98 -14.27 -9.52
N LYS A 107 17.61 -13.42 -8.69
CA LYS A 107 19.07 -13.30 -8.62
C LYS A 107 19.76 -14.58 -8.18
N ALA A 108 19.14 -15.34 -7.26
CA ALA A 108 19.66 -16.64 -6.81
C ALA A 108 19.69 -17.69 -7.93
N CYS A 109 18.82 -17.58 -8.93
CA CYS A 109 18.81 -18.46 -10.11
C CYS A 109 19.84 -18.07 -11.19
N LYS A 110 20.63 -17.02 -11.00
CA LYS A 110 21.64 -16.59 -11.98
C LYS A 110 22.81 -17.58 -12.01
N ALA A 111 22.94 -18.32 -13.12
CA ALA A 111 24.12 -19.14 -13.42
C ALA A 111 24.96 -18.48 -14.53
N GLU A 112 26.28 -18.51 -14.39
CA GLU A 112 27.18 -18.09 -15.48
C GLU A 112 27.25 -19.22 -16.52
N TYR A 113 26.81 -18.92 -17.74
CA TYR A 113 26.92 -19.82 -18.88
C TYR A 113 28.21 -19.52 -19.63
N THR A 114 29.13 -20.48 -19.65
CA THR A 114 30.30 -20.48 -20.54
C THR A 114 30.09 -21.52 -21.63
N GLU A 115 30.00 -21.06 -22.87
CA GLU A 115 30.02 -21.91 -24.06
C GLU A 115 31.44 -22.43 -24.29
N SER A 116 31.59 -23.75 -24.53
CA SER A 116 32.88 -24.40 -24.81
C SER A 116 33.07 -24.62 -26.31
#